data_AF-A0A9W7YT59-F1
#
_entry.id   AF-A0A9W7YT59-F1
#
_cell.length_a   1.000
_cell.length_b   1.000
_cell.length_c   1.000
_cell.angle_alpha   90.00
_cell.angle_beta   90.00
_cell.angle_gamma   90.00
#
_symmetry.space_group_name_H-M   'P 1'
#
loop_
_entity.id
_entity.type
_entity.pdbx_description
1 polymer ?
#
loop_
_entity_poly.entity_id
_entity_poly.type
_entity_poly.pdbx_seq_one_letter_code
_entity_poly.pdbx_strand_id
1 'polypeptide(L)'
;MQQLQLLYVLLKAIAPNVHNLLEELQVPPFFAISWVLTWFAHDVDDFASICRIYDFLIVSPPMQVVYVAAALVKHSEREVLAMERDFAMVHTGLTKLPQQTKEWDSVLEDSWYLKSEYPETKLQQMGCMLARKSAVNTFAATWTRLDPARPLPFTALVATKANHPLAEATPTVKSATNTAQWPLVIATMASATMIMYAYLLAQT
;
A
#
# COMPACT_ATOMS: atom_id res chain seq x y z
N MET A 1 -4.29 -3.45 -1.30
CA MET A 1 -3.41 -2.28 -1.13
C MET A 1 -3.41 -1.48 -2.43
N GLN A 2 -4.08 -0.32 -2.49
CA GLN A 2 -4.31 0.42 -3.76
C GLN A 2 -3.02 1.00 -4.38
N GLN A 3 -2.00 1.31 -3.57
CA GLN A 3 -0.71 1.82 -4.07
C GLN A 3 0.01 0.83 -5.00
N LEU A 4 -0.09 -0.47 -4.73
CA LEU A 4 0.48 -1.50 -5.60
C LEU A 4 -0.26 -1.63 -6.94
N GLN A 5 -1.53 -1.24 -7.01
CA GLN A 5 -2.26 -1.22 -8.29
C GLN A 5 -1.74 -0.10 -9.19
N LEU A 6 -1.31 1.02 -8.61
CA LEU A 6 -0.68 2.11 -9.36
C LEU A 6 0.68 1.71 -9.96
N LEU A 7 1.38 0.70 -9.41
CA LEU A 7 2.55 0.11 -10.06
C LEU A 7 2.19 -0.46 -11.44
N TYR A 8 1.09 -1.20 -11.55
CA TYR A 8 0.66 -1.77 -12.83
C TYR A 8 0.22 -0.69 -13.81
N VAL A 9 -0.50 0.33 -13.33
CA VAL A 9 -0.86 1.50 -14.16
C VAL A 9 0.39 2.17 -14.73
N LEU A 10 1.43 2.30 -13.92
CA LEU A 10 2.70 2.88 -14.37
C LEU A 10 3.43 1.97 -15.34
N LEU A 11 3.54 0.66 -15.05
CA LEU A 11 4.15 -0.33 -15.95
C LEU A 11 3.46 -0.39 -17.31
N LYS A 12 2.14 -0.27 -17.35
CA LYS A 12 1.38 -0.19 -18.60
C LYS A 12 1.84 0.97 -19.49
N ALA A 13 2.22 2.09 -18.89
CA ALA A 13 2.69 3.26 -19.62
C ALA A 13 4.17 3.15 -20.02
N ILE A 14 5.02 2.63 -19.14
CA ILE A 14 6.48 2.73 -19.29
C ILE A 14 7.16 1.45 -19.82
N ALA A 15 6.50 0.30 -19.68
CA ALA A 15 6.99 -1.03 -20.05
C ALA A 15 5.79 -1.93 -20.46
N PRO A 16 5.08 -1.59 -21.55
CA PRO A 16 3.83 -2.24 -21.92
C PRO A 16 3.99 -3.74 -22.21
N ASN A 17 5.15 -4.17 -22.73
CA ASN A 17 5.43 -5.59 -22.99
C ASN A 17 5.49 -6.40 -21.69
N VAL A 18 6.17 -5.86 -20.66
CA VAL A 18 6.20 -6.47 -19.33
C VAL A 18 4.79 -6.49 -18.75
N HIS A 19 4.07 -5.38 -18.80
CA HIS A 19 2.68 -5.34 -18.32
C HIS A 19 1.79 -6.39 -18.98
N ASN A 20 1.88 -6.56 -20.30
CA ASN A 20 1.10 -7.56 -21.02
C ASN A 20 1.46 -9.00 -20.59
N LEU A 21 2.75 -9.28 -20.35
CA LEU A 21 3.18 -10.57 -19.80
C LEU A 21 2.55 -10.82 -18.41
N LEU A 22 2.55 -9.81 -17.54
CA LEU A 22 1.98 -9.93 -16.20
C LEU A 22 0.46 -10.12 -16.24
N GLU A 23 -0.26 -9.43 -17.13
CA GLU A 23 -1.69 -9.64 -17.33
C GLU A 23 -2.01 -11.03 -17.93
N GLU A 24 -1.25 -11.47 -18.93
CA GLU A 24 -1.40 -12.79 -19.57
C GLU A 24 -1.28 -13.92 -18.55
N LEU A 25 -0.28 -13.82 -17.68
CA LEU A 25 -0.01 -14.82 -16.63
C LEU A 25 -0.82 -14.58 -15.35
N GLN A 26 -1.69 -13.56 -15.32
CA GLN A 26 -2.49 -13.17 -14.16
C GLN A 26 -1.67 -12.97 -12.89
N VAL A 27 -0.44 -12.47 -13.03
CA VAL A 27 0.42 -12.16 -11.90
C VAL A 27 -0.15 -10.91 -11.22
N PRO A 28 -0.47 -10.94 -9.91
CA PRO A 28 -0.82 -9.73 -9.18
C PRO A 28 0.45 -8.95 -8.80
N PRO A 29 0.37 -7.64 -8.52
CA PRO A 29 1.51 -6.83 -8.05
C PRO A 29 1.99 -7.18 -6.63
N PHE A 30 1.73 -8.39 -6.14
CA PHE A 30 2.10 -8.83 -4.80
C PHE A 30 3.59 -9.14 -4.65
N PHE A 31 4.29 -9.41 -5.75
CA PHE A 31 5.76 -9.54 -5.76
C PHE A 31 6.47 -8.30 -5.22
N ALA A 32 5.85 -7.11 -5.32
CA ALA A 32 6.41 -5.84 -4.87
C ALA A 32 5.98 -5.44 -3.44
N ILE A 33 5.26 -6.30 -2.71
CA ILE A 33 4.81 -5.99 -1.35
C ILE A 33 6.00 -5.72 -0.42
N SER A 34 7.00 -6.60 -0.43
CA SER A 34 8.19 -6.46 0.43
C SER A 34 8.94 -5.17 0.10
N TRP A 35 9.04 -4.82 -1.20
CA TRP A 35 9.72 -3.62 -1.67
C TRP A 35 9.11 -2.35 -1.10
N VAL A 36 7.79 -2.24 -1.20
CA VAL A 36 7.07 -1.04 -0.76
C VAL A 36 7.00 -0.95 0.76
N LEU A 37 6.82 -2.08 1.46
CA LEU A 37 6.70 -2.10 2.92
C LEU A 37 8.02 -1.86 3.63
N THR A 38 9.11 -2.43 3.09
CA THR A 38 10.43 -2.42 3.74
C THR A 38 11.43 -1.50 3.03
N TRP A 39 10.97 -0.72 2.04
CA TRP A 39 11.85 0.11 1.21
C TRP A 39 13.05 -0.68 0.66
N PHE A 40 12.76 -1.86 0.12
CA PHE A 40 13.73 -2.82 -0.42
C PHE A 40 14.71 -3.44 0.60
N ALA A 41 14.68 -3.05 1.88
CA ALA A 41 15.63 -3.55 2.90
C ALA A 41 15.59 -5.07 3.11
N HIS A 42 14.45 -5.71 2.81
CA HIS A 42 14.34 -7.17 2.87
C HIS A 42 15.04 -7.88 1.70
N ASP A 43 15.12 -7.22 0.54
CA ASP A 43 15.46 -7.86 -0.74
C ASP A 43 16.77 -7.37 -1.34
N VAL A 44 17.48 -6.44 -0.71
CA VAL A 44 18.80 -5.97 -1.15
C VAL A 44 19.81 -6.26 -0.05
N ASP A 45 20.79 -7.09 -0.37
CA ASP A 45 21.79 -7.57 0.59
C ASP A 45 22.92 -6.55 0.81
N ASP A 46 23.18 -5.69 -0.18
CA ASP A 46 24.24 -4.69 -0.09
C ASP A 46 23.81 -3.48 0.75
N PHE A 47 24.50 -3.28 1.87
CA PHE A 47 24.19 -2.21 2.82
C PHE A 47 24.36 -0.81 2.21
N ALA A 48 25.36 -0.61 1.35
CA ALA A 48 25.59 0.69 0.72
C ALA A 48 24.45 1.07 -0.23
N SER A 49 23.98 0.11 -1.03
CA SER A 49 22.80 0.25 -1.89
C SER A 49 21.54 0.56 -1.07
N ILE A 50 21.33 -0.13 0.05
CA ILE A 50 20.20 0.17 0.95
C ILE A 50 20.27 1.57 1.53
N CYS A 51 21.43 2.01 2.03
CA CYS A 51 21.60 3.38 2.49
C CYS A 51 21.25 4.39 1.40
N ARG A 52 21.69 4.15 0.16
CA ARG A 52 21.41 5.02 -0.99
C ARG A 52 19.92 5.11 -1.32
N ILE A 53 19.22 3.98 -1.32
CA ILE A 53 17.76 3.93 -1.53
C ILE A 53 17.04 4.68 -0.41
N TYR A 54 17.43 4.48 0.85
CA TYR A 54 16.81 5.15 1.99
C TYR A 54 17.05 6.66 1.97
N ASP A 55 18.27 7.11 1.71
CA ASP A 55 18.60 8.53 1.57
C ASP A 55 17.70 9.20 0.53
N PHE A 56 17.51 8.55 -0.62
CA PHE A 56 16.62 9.01 -1.67
C PHE A 56 15.14 9.01 -1.25
N LEU A 57 14.65 7.94 -0.62
CA LEU A 57 13.24 7.81 -0.25
C LEU A 57 12.84 8.75 0.89
N ILE A 58 13.71 8.99 1.87
CA ILE A 58 13.43 9.87 3.02
C ILE A 58 13.18 11.31 2.58
N VAL A 59 13.92 11.80 1.59
CA VAL A 59 13.77 13.16 1.06
C VAL A 59 12.66 13.27 0.00
N SER A 60 12.10 12.14 -0.42
CA SER A 60 11.14 12.08 -1.52
C SER A 60 9.68 11.99 -1.05
N PRO A 61 8.70 12.30 -1.91
CA PRO A 61 7.29 12.10 -1.58
C PRO A 61 6.94 10.62 -1.35
N PRO A 62 5.87 10.30 -0.59
CA PRO A 62 5.52 8.93 -0.19
C PRO A 62 5.29 7.96 -1.36
N MET A 63 4.95 8.47 -2.54
CA MET A 63 4.73 7.65 -3.73
C MET A 63 6.03 7.22 -4.41
N GLN A 64 7.18 7.84 -4.07
CA GLN A 64 8.46 7.62 -4.75
C GLN A 64 8.88 6.13 -4.77
N VAL A 65 8.59 5.39 -3.69
CA VAL A 65 8.89 3.94 -3.61
C VAL A 65 8.20 3.12 -4.71
N VAL A 66 7.01 3.52 -5.16
CA VAL A 66 6.30 2.85 -6.26
C VAL A 66 6.95 3.18 -7.61
N TYR A 67 7.45 4.40 -7.80
CA TYR A 67 8.23 4.75 -8.99
C TYR A 67 9.55 4.00 -9.03
N VAL A 68 10.22 3.82 -7.88
CA VAL A 68 11.45 3.01 -7.80
C VAL A 68 11.18 1.56 -8.19
N ALA A 69 10.09 0.97 -7.69
CA ALA A 69 9.67 -0.38 -8.08
C ALA A 69 9.39 -0.50 -9.59
N ALA A 70 8.73 0.50 -10.18
CA ALA A 70 8.45 0.50 -11.62
C ALA A 70 9.72 0.69 -12.46
N ALA A 71 10.60 1.59 -12.04
CA ALA A 71 11.90 1.82 -12.67
C ALA A 71 12.78 0.56 -12.61
N LEU A 72 12.79 -0.15 -11.49
CA LEU A 72 13.50 -1.42 -11.33
C LEU A 72 13.01 -2.48 -12.34
N VAL A 73 11.69 -2.67 -12.41
CA VAL A 73 11.09 -3.64 -13.35
C VAL A 73 11.37 -3.24 -14.80
N LYS A 74 11.34 -1.94 -15.12
CA LYS A 74 11.67 -1.42 -16.46
C LYS A 74 13.16 -1.62 -16.78
N HIS A 75 14.05 -1.37 -15.82
CA HIS A 75 15.48 -1.57 -15.97
C HIS A 75 15.80 -3.05 -16.29
N SER A 76 15.12 -3.98 -15.61
CA SER A 76 15.21 -5.42 -15.86
C SER A 76 14.23 -5.95 -16.93
N GLU A 77 13.66 -5.10 -17.80
CA GLU A 77 12.63 -5.50 -18.77
C GLU A 77 13.07 -6.68 -19.64
N ARG A 78 14.32 -6.65 -20.13
CA ARG A 78 14.85 -7.73 -20.98
C ARG A 78 14.91 -9.06 -20.24
N GLU A 79 15.30 -9.04 -18.97
CA GLU A 79 15.41 -10.23 -18.13
C GLU A 79 14.03 -10.80 -17.82
N VAL A 80 13.08 -9.92 -17.46
CA VAL A 80 11.68 -10.30 -17.18
C VAL A 80 11.02 -10.93 -18.40
N LEU A 81 11.21 -10.35 -19.59
CA LEU A 81 10.65 -10.88 -20.84
C LEU A 81 11.33 -12.18 -21.31
N ALA A 82 12.52 -12.49 -20.82
CA ALA A 82 13.24 -13.73 -21.13
C ALA A 82 12.88 -14.89 -20.17
N MET A 83 12.13 -14.62 -19.09
CA MET A 83 11.68 -15.66 -18.17
C MET A 83 10.71 -16.62 -18.86
N GLU A 84 10.67 -17.86 -18.36
CA GLU A 84 9.65 -18.83 -18.79
C GLU A 84 8.26 -18.27 -18.50
N ARG A 85 7.33 -18.42 -19.46
CA ARG A 85 5.95 -17.91 -19.38
C ARG A 85 5.09 -18.77 -18.44
N ASP A 86 5.50 -18.83 -17.18
CA ASP A 86 4.82 -19.50 -16.08
C ASP A 86 4.68 -18.53 -14.92
N PHE A 87 3.52 -18.60 -14.24
CA PHE A 87 3.22 -17.71 -13.11
C PHE A 87 4.28 -17.79 -12.01
N ALA A 88 4.68 -18.99 -11.60
CA ALA A 88 5.61 -19.18 -10.49
C ALA A 88 7.01 -18.71 -10.85
N MET A 89 7.45 -18.99 -12.10
CA MET A 89 8.73 -18.54 -12.62
C MET A 89 8.82 -17.02 -12.68
N VAL A 90 7.83 -16.35 -13.28
CA VAL A 90 7.80 -14.89 -13.37
C VAL A 90 7.66 -14.24 -11.98
N HIS A 91 6.75 -14.74 -11.13
CA HIS A 91 6.58 -14.19 -9.78
C HIS A 91 7.86 -14.30 -8.94
N THR A 92 8.51 -15.47 -8.97
CA THR A 92 9.76 -15.69 -8.24
C THR A 92 10.90 -14.86 -8.82
N GLY A 93 11.00 -14.77 -10.14
CA GLY A 93 12.00 -13.97 -10.84
C GLY A 93 11.88 -12.49 -10.49
N LEU A 94 10.65 -11.95 -10.56
CA LEU A 94 10.36 -10.57 -10.16
C LEU A 94 10.78 -10.31 -8.73
N THR A 95 10.37 -11.15 -7.77
CA THR A 95 10.67 -10.98 -6.34
C THR A 95 12.18 -10.84 -6.06
N LYS A 96 13.02 -11.49 -6.87
CA LYS A 96 14.49 -11.49 -6.74
C LYS A 96 15.21 -10.37 -7.49
N LEU A 97 14.51 -9.56 -8.29
CA LEU A 97 15.13 -8.47 -9.05
C LEU A 97 15.98 -7.50 -8.20
N PRO A 98 15.56 -7.09 -6.98
CA PRO A 98 16.38 -6.20 -6.17
C PRO A 98 17.75 -6.80 -5.81
N GLN A 99 17.82 -8.12 -5.57
CA GLN A 99 19.07 -8.82 -5.27
C GLN A 99 20.03 -8.87 -6.46
N GLN A 100 19.48 -8.87 -7.68
CA GLN A 100 20.24 -8.98 -8.93
C GLN A 100 20.74 -7.63 -9.43
N THR A 101 20.15 -6.53 -8.95
CA THR A 101 20.41 -5.19 -9.44
C THR A 101 21.62 -4.56 -8.74
N LYS A 102 22.56 -4.06 -9.54
CA LYS A 102 23.76 -3.33 -9.07
C LYS A 102 23.71 -1.84 -9.40
N GLU A 103 22.95 -1.45 -10.41
CA GLU A 103 22.91 -0.08 -10.95
C GLU A 103 21.80 0.75 -10.28
N TRP A 104 21.77 0.76 -8.94
CA TRP A 104 20.73 1.46 -8.18
C TRP A 104 20.65 2.96 -8.48
N ASP A 105 21.78 3.65 -8.67
CA ASP A 105 21.75 5.08 -9.00
C ASP A 105 20.97 5.37 -10.30
N SER A 106 21.09 4.53 -11.32
CA SER A 106 20.31 4.65 -12.56
C SER A 106 18.82 4.41 -12.31
N VAL A 107 18.48 3.39 -11.51
CA VAL A 107 17.09 3.09 -11.15
C VAL A 107 16.46 4.25 -10.37
N LEU A 108 17.19 4.83 -9.42
CA LEU A 108 16.74 5.96 -8.62
C LEU A 108 16.55 7.22 -9.49
N GLU A 109 17.51 7.51 -10.38
CA GLU A 109 17.41 8.62 -11.34
C GLU A 109 16.20 8.46 -12.27
N ASP A 110 16.01 7.29 -12.87
CA ASP A 110 14.85 7.00 -13.72
C ASP A 110 13.55 7.17 -12.95
N SER A 111 13.48 6.69 -11.70
CA SER A 111 12.30 6.85 -10.86
C SER A 111 11.94 8.32 -10.60
N TRP A 112 12.94 9.20 -10.53
CA TRP A 112 12.76 10.62 -10.34
C TRP A 112 12.17 11.29 -11.60
N TYR A 113 12.68 10.93 -12.78
CA TYR A 113 12.12 11.42 -14.04
C TYR A 113 10.71 10.90 -14.30
N LEU A 114 10.43 9.63 -13.98
CA LEU A 114 9.11 9.04 -14.13
C LEU A 114 8.03 9.82 -13.37
N LYS A 115 8.34 10.29 -12.16
CA LYS A 115 7.43 11.12 -11.38
C LYS A 115 7.10 12.45 -12.07
N SER A 116 8.06 13.03 -12.80
CA SER A 116 7.85 14.27 -13.54
C SER A 116 6.91 14.07 -14.74
N GLU A 117 7.01 12.92 -15.41
CA GLU A 117 6.19 12.57 -16.57
C GLU A 117 4.78 12.04 -16.17
N TYR A 118 4.72 11.33 -15.04
CA TYR A 118 3.52 10.73 -14.48
C TYR A 118 3.31 11.18 -13.03
N PRO A 119 2.90 12.44 -12.78
CA PRO A 119 2.61 12.89 -11.41
C PRO A 119 1.47 12.07 -10.78
N GLU A 120 1.41 12.05 -9.45
CA GLU A 120 0.54 11.14 -8.69
C GLU A 120 -0.96 11.37 -8.99
N THR A 121 -1.35 12.60 -9.34
CA THR A 121 -2.72 12.94 -9.76
C THR A 121 -3.06 12.32 -11.10
N LYS A 122 -2.17 12.42 -12.09
CA LYS A 122 -2.32 11.80 -13.41
C LYS A 122 -2.37 10.28 -13.29
N LEU A 123 -1.48 9.69 -12.49
CA LEU A 123 -1.42 8.24 -12.31
C LEU A 123 -2.71 7.68 -11.67
N GLN A 124 -3.25 8.37 -10.67
CA GLN A 124 -4.52 7.98 -10.04
C GLN A 124 -5.71 8.06 -11.01
N GLN A 125 -5.74 9.08 -11.87
CA GLN A 125 -6.79 9.23 -12.90
C GLN A 125 -6.73 8.13 -13.97
N MET A 126 -5.54 7.59 -14.25
CA MET A 126 -5.35 6.54 -15.25
C MET A 126 -5.77 5.14 -14.76
N GLY A 127 -5.93 4.93 -13.45
CA GLY A 127 -6.23 3.59 -12.92
C GLY A 127 -7.06 3.60 -11.65
N CYS A 128 -6.44 3.86 -10.50
CA CYS A 128 -7.17 3.84 -9.23
C CYS A 128 -6.90 5.08 -8.36
N MET A 129 -7.97 5.66 -7.82
CA MET A 129 -7.89 6.75 -6.85
C MET A 129 -7.48 6.19 -5.49
N LEU A 130 -6.47 6.79 -4.87
CA LEU A 130 -6.13 6.53 -3.47
C LEU A 130 -7.14 7.22 -2.56
N ALA A 131 -7.25 6.74 -1.32
CA ALA A 131 -8.06 7.40 -0.31
C ALA A 131 -7.70 8.89 -0.21
N ARG A 132 -8.71 9.75 -0.03
CA ARG A 132 -8.53 11.21 0.08
C ARG A 132 -7.52 11.60 1.18
N LYS A 133 -7.51 10.85 2.29
CA LYS A 133 -6.60 11.06 3.43
C LYS A 133 -5.31 10.25 3.35
N SER A 134 -4.97 9.69 2.18
CA SER A 134 -3.71 8.96 2.01
C SER A 134 -2.50 9.89 2.14
N ALA A 135 -1.36 9.35 2.56
CA ALA A 135 -0.12 10.13 2.66
C ALA A 135 0.23 10.80 1.32
N VAL A 136 -0.04 10.12 0.19
CA VAL A 136 0.17 10.64 -1.17
C VAL A 136 -0.69 11.88 -1.43
N ASN A 137 -2.01 11.80 -1.22
CA ASN A 137 -2.94 12.91 -1.54
C ASN A 137 -2.82 14.10 -0.59
N THR A 138 -2.19 13.91 0.56
CA THR A 138 -2.11 14.92 1.62
C THR A 138 -0.72 15.53 1.77
N PHE A 139 0.29 14.95 1.13
CA PHE A 139 1.70 15.34 1.22
C PHE A 139 1.95 16.83 0.96
N ALA A 140 1.36 17.38 -0.12
CA ALA A 140 1.50 18.80 -0.47
C ALA A 140 0.80 19.74 0.53
N ALA A 141 -0.18 19.25 1.27
CA ALA A 141 -0.89 20.05 2.28
C ALA A 141 -0.26 19.93 3.68
N THR A 142 0.44 18.82 3.97
CA THR A 142 1.01 18.54 5.30
C THR A 142 2.52 18.71 5.32
N TRP A 143 3.25 17.88 4.58
CA TRP A 143 4.70 17.73 4.70
C TRP A 143 5.47 18.92 4.15
N THR A 144 5.09 19.42 2.98
CA THR A 144 5.74 20.59 2.35
C THR A 144 5.50 21.91 3.09
N ARG A 145 4.55 21.94 4.04
CA ARG A 145 4.25 23.12 4.87
C ARG A 145 4.95 23.10 6.23
N LEU A 146 5.73 22.06 6.51
CA LEU A 146 6.52 22.00 7.73
C LEU A 146 7.64 23.05 7.63
N ASP A 147 7.58 24.06 8.49
CA ASP A 147 8.61 25.09 8.63
C ASP A 147 9.81 24.50 9.40
N PRO A 148 11.00 24.37 8.78
CA PRO A 148 12.18 23.84 9.46
C PRO A 148 12.62 24.70 10.65
N ALA A 149 12.36 26.02 10.59
CA ALA A 149 12.69 26.96 11.66
C ALA A 149 11.66 26.95 12.80
N ARG A 150 10.46 26.39 12.54
CA ARG A 150 9.38 26.31 13.52
C ARG A 150 8.76 24.90 13.54
N PRO A 151 9.48 23.91 14.10
CA PRO A 151 8.98 22.54 14.16
C PRO A 151 7.66 22.49 14.91
N LEU A 152 6.59 22.03 14.24
CA LEU A 152 5.31 21.80 14.89
C LEU A 152 5.46 20.58 15.83
N PRO A 153 5.25 20.72 17.15
CA PRO A 153 5.31 19.58 18.04
C PRO A 153 4.21 18.58 17.64
N PHE A 154 4.52 17.28 17.67
CA PHE A 154 3.56 16.22 17.28
C PHE A 154 2.22 16.36 18.02
N THR A 155 2.25 16.80 19.28
CA THR A 155 1.06 17.10 20.09
C THR A 155 0.19 18.20 19.49
N ALA A 156 0.76 19.22 18.84
CA ALA A 156 0.01 20.27 18.15
C ALA A 156 -0.64 19.76 16.86
N LEU A 157 0.02 18.87 16.11
CA LEU A 157 -0.57 18.21 14.92
C LEU A 157 -1.76 17.33 15.30
N VAL A 158 -1.70 16.67 16.46
CA VAL A 158 -2.77 15.79 16.96
C VAL A 158 -3.91 16.59 17.63
N ALA A 159 -3.59 17.67 18.35
CA ALA A 159 -4.59 18.49 19.06
C ALA A 159 -5.40 19.40 18.13
N THR A 160 -4.84 19.82 16.99
CA THR A 160 -5.53 20.70 16.04
C THR A 160 -6.38 19.93 15.04
N LYS A 161 -7.31 19.11 15.54
CA LYS A 161 -8.33 18.48 14.69
C LYS A 161 -9.21 19.48 13.94
N ALA A 162 -9.26 20.74 14.36
CA ALA A 162 -10.10 21.78 13.75
C ALA A 162 -9.41 22.56 12.60
N ASN A 163 -8.07 22.64 12.60
CA ASN A 163 -7.31 23.47 11.64
C ASN A 163 -6.40 22.64 10.72
N HIS A 164 -6.37 21.32 10.87
CA HIS A 164 -5.60 20.44 9.99
C HIS A 164 -6.19 20.47 8.56
N PRO A 165 -5.39 20.46 7.48
CA PRO A 165 -5.90 20.43 6.09
C PRO A 165 -6.72 19.16 5.73
N LEU A 166 -6.91 18.24 6.68
CA LEU A 166 -7.75 17.04 6.58
C LEU A 166 -8.89 17.01 7.60
N ALA A 167 -9.04 18.10 8.34
CA ALA A 167 -10.17 18.36 9.20
C ALA A 167 -11.37 18.70 8.32
N GLU A 168 -12.18 17.69 7.99
CA GLU A 168 -13.56 17.95 7.61
C GLU A 168 -14.44 17.83 8.84
N ALA A 169 -15.52 18.63 8.85
CA ALA A 169 -16.55 18.64 9.87
C ALA A 169 -16.87 17.22 10.31
N THR A 170 -16.79 17.00 11.62
CA THR A 170 -17.05 15.72 12.27
C THR A 170 -18.25 15.06 11.60
N PRO A 171 -18.11 13.93 10.90
CA PRO A 171 -19.30 13.18 10.51
C PRO A 171 -20.01 12.88 11.82
N THR A 172 -21.30 13.24 11.90
CA THR A 172 -22.14 12.85 13.02
C THR A 172 -22.03 11.34 13.10
N VAL A 173 -21.24 10.86 14.06
CA VAL A 173 -21.20 9.46 14.43
C VAL A 173 -22.63 9.20 14.91
N LYS A 174 -23.47 8.66 14.04
CA LYS A 174 -24.69 8.01 14.49
C LYS A 174 -24.17 6.92 15.41
N SER A 175 -24.34 7.12 16.72
CA SER A 175 -24.02 6.07 17.67
C SER A 175 -24.79 4.85 17.17
N ALA A 176 -24.06 3.76 16.95
CA ALA A 176 -24.72 2.48 16.81
C ALA A 176 -25.34 2.21 18.18
N THR A 177 -26.57 2.69 18.40
CA THR A 177 -27.41 2.15 19.45
C THR A 177 -27.56 0.69 19.08
N ASN A 178 -26.90 -0.16 19.85
CA ASN A 178 -26.98 -1.60 19.75
C ASN A 178 -28.42 -2.01 20.06
N THR A 179 -29.31 -1.95 19.08
CA THR A 179 -30.70 -2.41 19.17
C THR A 179 -30.78 -3.93 19.00
N ALA A 180 -29.70 -4.66 19.27
CA ALA A 180 -29.71 -6.09 19.15
C ALA A 180 -30.34 -6.70 20.42
N GLN A 181 -31.47 -7.38 20.23
CA GLN A 181 -32.30 -8.06 21.23
C GLN A 181 -31.63 -9.31 21.85
N TRP A 182 -30.31 -9.30 22.02
CA TRP A 182 -29.53 -10.36 22.66
C TRP A 182 -30.09 -10.84 24.01
N PRO A 183 -30.62 -9.98 24.91
CA PRO A 183 -31.14 -10.47 26.19
C PRO A 183 -32.38 -11.37 26.05
N LEU A 184 -33.21 -11.17 25.02
CA LEU A 184 -34.41 -11.98 24.81
C LEU A 184 -34.06 -13.38 24.28
N VAL A 185 -33.10 -13.46 23.35
CA VAL A 185 -32.63 -14.73 22.78
C VAL A 185 -31.97 -15.60 23.87
N ILE A 186 -31.12 -15.02 24.71
CA ILE A 186 -30.48 -15.74 25.82
C ILE A 186 -31.51 -16.27 26.82
N ALA A 187 -32.54 -15.47 27.16
CA ALA A 187 -33.59 -15.89 28.07
C ALA A 187 -34.41 -17.09 27.53
N THR A 188 -34.76 -17.08 26.23
CA THR A 188 -35.51 -18.18 25.62
C THR A 188 -34.71 -19.48 25.55
N MET A 189 -33.41 -19.42 25.29
CA MET A 189 -32.56 -20.61 25.26
C MET A 189 -32.43 -21.24 26.64
N ALA A 190 -32.20 -20.43 27.68
CA ALA A 190 -32.07 -20.91 29.05
C ALA A 190 -33.36 -21.61 29.54
N SER A 191 -34.54 -21.05 29.20
CA SER A 191 -35.83 -21.67 29.55
C SER A 191 -36.04 -23.02 28.88
N ALA A 192 -35.68 -23.17 27.60
CA ALA A 192 -35.86 -24.42 26.88
C ALA A 192 -34.97 -25.55 27.45
N THR A 193 -33.72 -25.23 27.81
CA THR A 193 -32.82 -26.18 28.47
C THR A 193 -33.30 -26.60 29.86
N MET A 194 -33.84 -25.67 30.65
CA MET A 194 -34.39 -25.99 31.98
C MET A 194 -35.63 -26.88 31.90
N ILE A 195 -36.53 -26.63 30.94
CA ILE A 195 -37.73 -27.45 30.72
C ILE A 195 -37.34 -28.86 30.27
N MET A 196 -36.38 -28.98 29.34
CA MET A 196 -35.88 -30.26 28.87
C MET A 196 -35.19 -31.06 29.99
N TYR A 197 -34.41 -30.39 30.84
CA TYR A 197 -33.75 -31.02 31.99
C TYR A 197 -34.75 -31.50 33.05
N ALA A 198 -35.78 -30.71 33.35
CA ALA A 198 -36.86 -31.10 34.25
C ALA A 198 -37.67 -32.29 33.69
N TYR A 199 -37.89 -32.34 32.38
CA TYR A 199 -38.58 -33.44 31.72
C TYR A 199 -37.77 -34.75 31.79
N LEU A 200 -36.44 -34.67 31.63
CA LEU A 200 -35.53 -35.81 31.77
C LEU A 200 -35.49 -36.37 33.20
N LEU A 201 -35.53 -35.50 34.22
CA LEU A 201 -35.59 -35.92 35.62
C LEU A 201 -36.93 -36.53 36.02
N ALA A 202 -38.01 -36.23 35.31
CA ALA A 202 -39.34 -36.78 35.58
C ALA A 202 -39.56 -38.18 34.96
N GLN A 203 -38.63 -38.67 34.14
CA GLN A 203 -38.70 -39.98 33.48
C GLN A 203 -37.79 -41.05 34.11
N THR A 204 -37.05 -40.70 35.17
CA THR A 204 -36.26 -41.61 36.01
C THR A 204 -37.00 -41.93 37.30
#